data_AF-A0A1E5W1I4-F1
#
_entry.id   AF-A0A1E5W1I4-F1
#
_cell.length_a   1.000
_cell.length_b   1.000
_cell.length_c   1.000
_cell.angle_alpha   90.00
_cell.angle_beta   90.00
_cell.angle_gamma   90.00
#
_symmetry.space_group_name_H-M   'P 1'
#
loop_
_entity.id
_entity.type
_entity.pdbx_description
1 polymer ?
#
loop_
_entity_poly.entity_id
_entity_poly.type
_entity_poly.pdbx_seq_one_letter_code
_entity_poly.pdbx_strand_id
1 'polypeptide(L)'
;MEDTHAATAASGTPEARVESAERPVTKVLKVVAAVDASEESLQALSWALDNIVRCHPDAALVVVHAQHAADHFVYPVAAHGIGGITYAAPSAVESMRKAQEENSRRIVARALEICKERQVGATAAIVEGDAKEAICQAVERMQAGLLVLGSRGLGRIKRAFLGSVSDYLSHHACCPVLVVKPTKAQAK
;
A
#
# COMPACT_ATOMS: atom_id res chain seq x y z
N MET A 1 60.84 35.88 49.23
CA MET A 1 60.38 36.61 48.05
C MET A 1 59.72 35.57 47.19
N GLU A 2 58.41 35.76 46.95
CA GLU A 2 57.52 34.94 46.11
C GLU A 2 57.27 33.51 46.59
N ASP A 3 56.11 32.88 46.43
CA ASP A 3 54.70 33.25 46.27
C ASP A 3 53.99 31.86 46.34
N THR A 4 53.10 31.62 47.30
CA THR A 4 51.64 31.63 47.12
C THR A 4 51.00 30.36 46.51
N HIS A 5 49.91 29.94 47.18
CA HIS A 5 48.70 29.28 46.68
C HIS A 5 48.55 27.74 46.65
N ALA A 6 47.72 27.31 47.61
CA ALA A 6 46.74 26.24 47.48
C ALA A 6 45.70 26.49 46.36
N ALA A 7 45.23 25.43 45.72
CA ALA A 7 43.91 25.30 45.07
C ALA A 7 43.72 23.83 44.62
N THR A 8 42.92 23.01 45.32
CA THR A 8 41.47 22.75 45.12
C THR A 8 41.08 22.02 43.83
N ALA A 9 40.37 20.91 44.05
CA ALA A 9 39.77 20.02 43.06
C ALA A 9 38.70 20.69 42.19
N ALA A 10 38.53 20.15 40.98
CA ALA A 10 37.22 20.08 40.33
C ALA A 10 37.21 18.89 39.35
N SER A 11 36.52 17.83 39.76
CA SER A 11 35.99 16.80 38.88
C SER A 11 34.88 17.40 38.01
N GLY A 12 35.01 17.29 36.70
CA GLY A 12 33.94 17.62 35.76
C GLY A 12 33.93 16.59 34.64
N THR A 13 33.01 15.63 34.70
CA THR A 13 32.63 14.83 33.54
C THR A 13 31.79 15.69 32.59
N PRO A 14 31.99 15.62 31.27
CA PRO A 14 31.24 16.42 30.33
C PRO A 14 29.83 15.83 30.19
N GLU A 15 28.81 16.55 30.66
CA GLU A 15 27.42 16.26 30.33
C GLU A 15 27.20 16.57 28.84
N ALA A 16 26.84 15.53 28.09
CA ALA A 16 26.46 15.64 26.69
C ALA A 16 25.17 16.47 26.60
N ARG A 17 25.31 17.73 26.19
CA ARG A 17 24.20 18.64 25.89
C ARG A 17 23.54 18.15 24.59
N VAL A 18 22.37 17.53 24.70
CA VAL A 18 21.50 17.26 23.55
C VAL A 18 20.94 18.61 23.10
N GLU A 19 21.54 19.18 22.05
CA GLU A 19 20.95 20.32 21.36
C GLU A 19 19.62 19.90 20.74
N SER A 20 18.54 20.56 21.19
CA SER A 20 17.20 20.42 20.63
C SER A 20 17.21 20.93 19.20
N ALA A 21 17.41 20.02 18.25
CA ALA A 21 17.17 20.28 16.84
C ALA A 21 15.71 20.75 16.66
N GLU A 22 15.53 21.84 15.91
CA GLU A 22 14.21 22.32 15.49
C GLU A 22 13.42 21.14 14.90
N ARG A 23 12.21 20.91 15.42
CA ARG A 23 11.37 19.80 14.95
C ARG A 23 11.07 20.07 13.47
N PRO A 24 11.50 19.21 12.53
CA PRO A 24 11.15 19.38 11.13
C PRO A 24 9.63 19.43 11.02
N VAL A 25 9.12 20.34 10.18
CA VAL A 25 7.70 20.42 9.83
C VAL A 25 7.24 19.01 9.48
N THR A 26 6.41 18.41 10.35
CA THR A 26 6.07 17.00 10.25
C THR A 26 5.27 16.79 8.97
N LYS A 27 5.94 16.26 7.94
CA LYS A 27 5.29 15.89 6.69
C LYS A 27 4.17 14.91 7.03
N VAL A 28 2.94 15.26 6.66
CA VAL A 28 1.77 14.40 6.82
C VAL A 28 2.08 13.03 6.21
N LEU A 29 1.98 11.98 7.03
CA LEU A 29 2.18 10.61 6.58
C LEU A 29 1.02 10.24 5.65
N LYS A 30 1.30 10.05 4.37
CA LYS A 30 0.32 9.54 3.42
C LYS A 30 0.42 8.03 3.32
N VAL A 31 -0.60 7.35 3.83
CA VAL A 31 -0.74 5.89 3.78
C VAL A 31 -1.56 5.52 2.56
N VAL A 32 -1.01 4.68 1.70
CA VAL A 32 -1.74 4.10 0.56
C VAL A 32 -2.01 2.63 0.87
N ALA A 33 -3.27 2.20 0.80
CA ALA A 33 -3.63 0.79 0.96
C ALA A 33 -4.15 0.23 -0.36
N ALA A 34 -3.49 -0.78 -0.92
CA ALA A 34 -3.96 -1.41 -2.15
C ALA A 34 -4.90 -2.59 -1.86
N VAL A 35 -6.04 -2.63 -2.54
CA VAL A 35 -7.11 -3.62 -2.35
C VAL A 35 -7.52 -4.27 -3.67
N ASP A 36 -7.87 -5.57 -3.65
CA ASP A 36 -8.22 -6.36 -4.84
C ASP A 36 -9.47 -7.24 -4.65
N ALA A 37 -10.36 -6.85 -3.73
CA ALA A 37 -11.53 -7.61 -3.26
C ALA A 37 -11.22 -8.85 -2.41
N SER A 38 -9.95 -9.28 -2.30
CA SER A 38 -9.60 -10.41 -1.45
C SER A 38 -9.77 -10.07 0.03
N GLU A 39 -10.13 -11.08 0.82
CA GLU A 39 -10.22 -10.96 2.28
C GLU A 39 -8.88 -10.53 2.88
N GLU A 40 -7.75 -11.02 2.35
CA GLU A 40 -6.42 -10.66 2.82
C GLU A 40 -6.10 -9.17 2.58
N SER A 41 -6.54 -8.60 1.45
CA SER A 41 -6.35 -7.17 1.19
C SER A 41 -7.24 -6.30 2.08
N LEU A 42 -8.47 -6.72 2.36
CA LEU A 42 -9.40 -6.02 3.25
C LEU A 42 -8.98 -6.13 4.73
N GLN A 43 -8.43 -7.28 5.13
CA GLN A 43 -7.81 -7.46 6.44
C GLN A 43 -6.56 -6.59 6.59
N ALA A 44 -5.74 -6.45 5.54
CA ALA A 44 -4.59 -5.56 5.55
C ALA A 44 -5.00 -4.09 5.75
N LEU A 45 -6.05 -3.65 5.05
CA LEU A 45 -6.66 -2.33 5.25
C LEU A 45 -7.14 -2.17 6.70
N SER A 46 -7.90 -3.12 7.21
CA SER A 46 -8.42 -3.09 8.60
C SER A 46 -7.28 -3.02 9.62
N TRP A 47 -6.23 -3.80 9.41
CA TRP A 47 -5.05 -3.80 10.28
C TRP A 47 -4.35 -2.44 10.27
N ALA A 48 -4.15 -1.84 9.09
CA ALA A 48 -3.51 -0.53 8.98
C ALA A 48 -4.36 0.58 9.59
N LEU A 49 -5.68 0.52 9.45
CA LEU A 49 -6.59 1.43 10.15
C LEU A 49 -6.37 1.34 11.66
N ASP A 50 -6.42 0.13 12.22
CA ASP A 50 -6.39 -0.08 13.67
C ASP A 50 -5.00 0.15 14.31
N ASN A 51 -3.90 -0.05 13.57
CA ASN A 51 -2.55 -0.01 14.13
C ASN A 51 -1.67 1.15 13.65
N ILE A 52 -2.01 1.78 12.52
CA ILE A 52 -1.23 2.91 11.97
C ILE A 52 -2.08 4.17 11.99
N VAL A 53 -3.17 4.19 11.24
CA VAL A 53 -3.91 5.43 10.99
C VAL A 53 -4.51 6.00 12.29
N ARG A 54 -5.05 5.15 13.17
CA ARG A 54 -5.52 5.59 14.50
C ARG A 54 -4.45 6.25 15.37
N CYS A 55 -3.19 5.82 15.24
CA CYS A 55 -2.07 6.35 16.02
C CYS A 55 -1.47 7.62 15.39
N HIS A 56 -1.86 7.94 14.15
CA HIS A 56 -1.39 9.10 13.40
C HIS A 56 -2.60 9.91 12.92
N PRO A 57 -3.20 10.75 13.77
CA PRO A 57 -4.45 11.46 13.45
C PRO A 57 -4.33 12.39 12.24
N ASP A 58 -3.12 12.89 11.95
CA ASP A 58 -2.85 13.72 10.78
C ASP A 58 -2.59 12.90 9.50
N ALA A 59 -2.52 11.58 9.57
CA ALA A 59 -2.23 10.74 8.42
C ALA A 59 -3.37 10.77 7.39
N ALA A 60 -3.01 10.93 6.12
CA ALA A 60 -3.96 10.84 5.01
C ALA A 60 -4.00 9.40 4.48
N LEU A 61 -5.17 8.77 4.49
CA LEU A 61 -5.37 7.44 3.93
C LEU A 61 -5.96 7.52 2.51
N VAL A 62 -5.32 6.82 1.57
CA VAL A 62 -5.81 6.61 0.21
C VAL A 62 -5.94 5.12 -0.08
N VAL A 63 -7.14 4.67 -0.44
CA VAL A 63 -7.39 3.31 -0.92
C VAL A 63 -7.15 3.25 -2.43
N VAL A 64 -6.33 2.32 -2.90
CA VAL A 64 -6.04 2.14 -4.33
C VAL A 64 -6.50 0.77 -4.80
N HIS A 65 -7.20 0.72 -5.93
CA HIS A 65 -7.52 -0.51 -6.63
C HIS A 65 -6.96 -0.45 -8.07
N ALA A 66 -6.29 -1.51 -8.50
CA ALA A 66 -5.78 -1.61 -9.87
C ALA A 66 -6.79 -2.36 -10.75
N GLN A 67 -7.31 -1.66 -11.75
CA GLN A 67 -8.16 -2.18 -12.81
C GLN A 67 -7.30 -2.57 -14.01
N HIS A 68 -7.54 -3.75 -14.60
CA HIS A 68 -6.84 -4.14 -15.82
C HIS A 68 -7.24 -3.26 -17.00
N ALA A 69 -6.27 -2.81 -17.79
CA ALA A 69 -6.53 -2.09 -19.03
C ALA A 69 -7.26 -3.02 -20.02
N ALA A 70 -8.40 -2.58 -20.54
CA ALA A 70 -9.22 -3.35 -21.49
C ALA A 70 -8.55 -3.47 -22.88
N ASP A 71 -7.41 -2.83 -23.10
CA ASP A 71 -6.75 -2.73 -24.41
C ASP A 71 -5.95 -3.99 -24.79
N HIS A 72 -5.82 -4.96 -23.87
CA HIS A 72 -5.04 -6.19 -24.08
C HIS A 72 -5.88 -7.44 -24.39
N PHE A 73 -7.12 -7.29 -24.88
CA PHE A 73 -7.91 -8.43 -25.37
C PHE A 73 -7.52 -8.82 -26.80
N VAL A 74 -6.25 -9.19 -26.98
CA VAL A 74 -5.78 -9.98 -28.14
C VAL A 74 -5.89 -11.44 -27.74
N TYR A 75 -6.88 -12.15 -28.27
CA TYR A 75 -6.96 -13.60 -28.10
C TYR A 75 -6.20 -14.28 -29.23
N PRO A 76 -5.16 -15.08 -28.96
CA PRO A 76 -4.60 -15.96 -29.97
C PRO A 76 -5.63 -17.04 -30.26
N VAL A 77 -6.25 -17.00 -31.44
CA VAL A 77 -7.17 -18.05 -31.87
C VAL A 77 -6.38 -18.97 -32.79
N ALA A 78 -5.98 -20.13 -32.28
CA ALA A 78 -5.48 -21.21 -33.11
C ALA A 78 -6.67 -21.89 -33.81
N ALA A 79 -7.26 -21.23 -34.80
CA ALA A 79 -8.24 -21.86 -35.68
C ALA A 79 -7.49 -22.50 -36.85
N HIS A 80 -7.59 -23.82 -36.98
CA HIS A 80 -7.08 -24.58 -38.13
C HIS A 80 -5.56 -24.45 -38.39
N GLY A 81 -4.74 -24.28 -37.34
CA GLY A 81 -3.28 -24.23 -37.49
C GLY A 81 -2.74 -22.94 -38.13
N ILE A 82 -3.60 -21.95 -38.37
CA ILE A 82 -3.19 -20.62 -38.83
C ILE A 82 -3.25 -19.68 -37.62
N GLY A 83 -2.11 -19.13 -37.21
CA GLY A 83 -2.03 -18.15 -36.14
C GLY A 83 -2.65 -16.82 -36.59
N GLY A 84 -3.87 -16.54 -36.14
CA GLY A 84 -4.58 -15.29 -36.40
C GLY A 84 -4.82 -14.50 -35.12
N ILE A 85 -4.74 -13.17 -35.22
CA ILE A 85 -5.18 -12.24 -34.18
C ILE A 85 -6.64 -11.87 -34.46
N THR A 86 -7.54 -12.22 -33.55
CA THR A 86 -8.95 -11.78 -33.62
C THR A 86 -9.19 -10.69 -32.57
N TYR A 87 -9.68 -9.54 -33.02
CA TYR A 87 -10.12 -8.47 -32.15
C TYR A 87 -11.54 -8.71 -31.66
N ALA A 88 -11.81 -8.39 -30.39
CA ALA A 88 -13.17 -8.38 -29.88
C ALA A 88 -14.00 -7.28 -30.56
N ALA A 89 -15.30 -7.53 -30.76
CA ALA A 89 -16.22 -6.52 -31.28
C ALA A 89 -16.23 -5.29 -30.35
N PRO A 90 -16.32 -4.05 -30.88
CA PRO A 90 -16.30 -2.83 -30.05
C PRO A 90 -17.35 -2.82 -28.93
N SER A 91 -18.54 -3.37 -29.18
CA SER A 91 -19.60 -3.51 -28.18
C SER A 91 -19.24 -4.47 -27.05
N ALA A 92 -18.50 -5.54 -27.35
CA ALA A 92 -18.02 -6.50 -26.35
C ALA A 92 -16.91 -5.89 -25.48
N VAL A 93 -15.99 -5.14 -26.10
CA VAL A 93 -14.95 -4.38 -25.36
C VAL A 93 -15.59 -3.36 -24.42
N GLU A 94 -16.56 -2.60 -24.92
CA GLU A 94 -17.27 -1.59 -24.11
C GLU A 94 -18.06 -2.22 -22.96
N SER A 95 -18.74 -3.35 -23.20
CA SER A 95 -19.46 -4.07 -22.15
C SER A 95 -18.51 -4.61 -21.08
N MET A 96 -17.35 -5.13 -21.48
CA MET A 96 -16.30 -5.57 -20.55
C MET A 96 -15.74 -4.40 -19.75
N ARG A 97 -15.45 -3.27 -20.39
CA ARG A 97 -14.98 -2.04 -19.71
C ARG A 97 -15.97 -1.59 -18.65
N LYS A 98 -17.26 -1.53 -18.97
CA LYS A 98 -18.31 -1.18 -18.00
C LYS A 98 -18.40 -2.16 -16.84
N ALA A 99 -18.29 -3.46 -17.11
CA ALA A 99 -18.30 -4.48 -16.07
C ALA A 99 -17.07 -4.37 -15.15
N GLN A 100 -15.89 -4.08 -15.70
CA GLN A 100 -14.67 -3.84 -14.93
C GLN A 100 -14.79 -2.57 -14.08
N GLU A 101 -15.26 -1.47 -14.64
CA GLU A 101 -15.47 -0.22 -13.91
C GLU A 101 -16.43 -0.41 -12.74
N GLU A 102 -17.57 -1.07 -12.96
CA GLU A 102 -18.55 -1.37 -11.91
C GLU A 102 -17.93 -2.26 -10.82
N ASN A 103 -17.17 -3.28 -11.20
CA ASN A 103 -16.46 -4.12 -10.24
C ASN A 103 -15.44 -3.33 -9.42
N SER A 104 -14.62 -2.48 -10.05
CA SER A 104 -13.67 -1.60 -9.38
C SER A 104 -14.35 -0.66 -8.39
N ARG A 105 -15.48 -0.06 -8.78
CA ARG A 105 -16.29 0.82 -7.92
C ARG A 105 -16.82 0.06 -6.71
N ARG A 106 -17.29 -1.17 -6.88
CA ARG A 106 -17.75 -2.03 -5.77
C ARG A 106 -16.63 -2.37 -4.79
N ILE A 107 -15.44 -2.69 -5.29
CA ILE A 107 -14.28 -3.01 -4.45
C ILE A 107 -13.88 -1.81 -3.60
N VAL A 108 -13.73 -0.65 -4.23
CA VAL A 108 -13.39 0.60 -3.55
C VAL A 108 -14.48 1.01 -2.56
N ALA A 109 -15.76 0.91 -2.94
CA ALA A 109 -16.87 1.20 -2.04
C ALA A 109 -16.83 0.32 -0.79
N ARG A 110 -16.57 -0.99 -0.94
CA ARG A 110 -16.43 -1.89 0.21
C ARG A 110 -15.29 -1.49 1.14
N ALA A 111 -14.14 -1.12 0.58
CA ALA A 111 -13.00 -0.67 1.37
C ALA A 111 -13.27 0.66 2.09
N LEU A 112 -13.97 1.60 1.45
CA LEU A 112 -14.38 2.86 2.08
C LEU A 112 -15.39 2.66 3.21
N GLU A 113 -16.32 1.70 3.09
CA GLU A 113 -17.22 1.35 4.19
C GLU A 113 -16.44 0.81 5.40
N ILE A 114 -15.41 -0.02 5.21
CA ILE A 114 -14.53 -0.45 6.31
C ILE A 114 -13.85 0.75 6.99
N CYS A 115 -13.37 1.72 6.21
CA CYS A 115 -12.77 2.94 6.75
C CYS A 115 -13.79 3.75 7.59
N LYS A 116 -15.02 3.87 7.09
CA LYS A 116 -16.12 4.56 7.75
C LYS A 116 -16.57 3.87 9.03
N GLU A 117 -16.65 2.54 9.04
CA GLU A 117 -16.91 1.73 10.24
C GLU A 117 -15.85 1.99 11.34
N ARG A 118 -14.62 2.33 10.95
CA ARG A 118 -13.54 2.74 11.87
C ARG A 118 -13.47 4.24 12.16
N GLN A 119 -14.40 5.02 11.63
CA GLN A 119 -14.45 6.48 11.74
C GLN A 119 -13.16 7.16 11.22
N VAL A 120 -12.55 6.58 10.18
CA VAL A 120 -11.35 7.12 9.53
C VAL A 120 -11.74 7.73 8.19
N GLY A 121 -11.36 8.99 7.98
CA GLY A 121 -11.48 9.65 6.67
C GLY A 121 -10.51 9.02 5.67
N ALA A 122 -11.03 8.54 4.54
CA ALA A 122 -10.24 7.95 3.47
C ALA A 122 -10.73 8.48 2.12
N THR A 123 -9.77 8.64 1.19
CA THR A 123 -10.08 8.85 -0.23
C THR A 123 -9.79 7.57 -0.99
N ALA A 124 -10.23 7.48 -2.24
CA ALA A 124 -9.92 6.33 -3.08
C ALA A 124 -9.56 6.71 -4.51
N ALA A 125 -8.75 5.87 -5.13
CA ALA A 125 -8.37 5.97 -6.53
C ALA A 125 -8.42 4.59 -7.20
N ILE A 126 -9.01 4.54 -8.39
CA ILE A 126 -8.89 3.40 -9.30
C ILE A 126 -7.78 3.74 -10.29
N VAL A 127 -6.81 2.86 -10.44
CA VAL A 127 -5.69 3.02 -11.38
C VAL A 127 -5.77 1.95 -12.45
N GLU A 128 -5.45 2.29 -13.68
CA GLU A 128 -5.55 1.36 -14.81
C GLU A 128 -4.16 0.81 -15.19
N GLY A 129 -4.10 -0.48 -15.53
CA GLY A 129 -2.90 -1.16 -16.02
C GLY A 129 -2.60 -2.47 -15.33
N ASP A 130 -1.37 -2.99 -15.50
CA ASP A 130 -0.87 -4.10 -14.68
C ASP A 130 -0.76 -3.62 -13.22
N ALA A 131 -1.27 -4.41 -12.27
CA ALA A 131 -1.36 -4.00 -10.88
C ALA A 131 -0.01 -3.61 -10.27
N LYS A 132 1.10 -4.28 -10.67
CA LYS A 132 2.43 -4.02 -10.13
C LYS A 132 2.92 -2.63 -10.52
N GLU A 133 2.83 -2.32 -11.81
CA GLU A 133 3.29 -1.04 -12.37
C GLU A 133 2.35 0.10 -12.00
N ALA A 134 1.04 -0.10 -12.14
CA ALA A 134 0.04 0.91 -11.86
C ALA A 134 0.08 1.37 -10.40
N ILE A 135 0.26 0.42 -9.46
CA ILE A 135 0.40 0.76 -8.03
C ILE A 135 1.73 1.46 -7.75
N CYS A 136 2.86 1.02 -8.32
CA CYS A 136 4.14 1.72 -8.21
C CYS A 136 4.04 3.20 -8.64
N GLN A 137 3.46 3.44 -9.81
CA GLN A 137 3.28 4.80 -10.30
C GLN A 137 2.29 5.60 -9.44
N ALA A 138 1.24 4.96 -8.92
CA ALA A 138 0.28 5.62 -8.04
C ALA A 138 0.92 6.09 -6.75
N VAL A 139 1.72 5.24 -6.08
CA VAL A 139 2.38 5.61 -4.83
C VAL A 139 3.42 6.71 -5.03
N GLU A 140 4.11 6.72 -6.16
CA GLU A 140 5.04 7.78 -6.54
C GLU A 140 4.31 9.12 -6.77
N ARG A 141 3.28 9.13 -7.63
CA ARG A 141 2.47 10.32 -7.90
C ARG A 141 1.83 10.90 -6.63
N MET A 142 1.37 10.02 -5.74
CA MET A 142 0.77 10.43 -4.48
C MET A 142 1.81 10.86 -3.44
N GLN A 143 3.10 10.61 -3.66
CA GLN A 143 4.17 10.79 -2.67
C GLN A 143 3.86 10.03 -1.37
N ALA A 144 3.47 8.76 -1.51
CA ALA A 144 3.12 7.90 -0.37
C ALA A 144 4.31 7.78 0.59
N GLY A 145 4.04 7.89 1.89
CA GLY A 145 5.02 7.59 2.94
C GLY A 145 4.99 6.13 3.40
N LEU A 146 3.91 5.41 3.08
CA LEU A 146 3.75 3.98 3.37
C LEU A 146 2.77 3.36 2.38
N LEU A 147 3.12 2.20 1.83
CA LEU A 147 2.23 1.34 1.05
C LEU A 147 1.84 0.10 1.87
N VAL A 148 0.55 -0.14 2.02
CA VAL A 148 -0.02 -1.30 2.74
C VAL A 148 -0.62 -2.27 1.73
N LEU A 149 -0.23 -3.54 1.84
CA LEU A 149 -0.67 -4.64 0.98
C LEU A 149 -1.08 -5.84 1.83
N GLY A 150 -2.03 -6.63 1.34
CA GLY A 150 -2.26 -7.98 1.86
C GLY A 150 -1.18 -8.95 1.35
N SER A 151 -0.92 -10.03 2.08
CA SER A 151 -0.25 -11.20 1.53
C SER A 151 -1.30 -12.20 1.04
N ARG A 152 -1.31 -12.53 -0.26
CA ARG A 152 -2.12 -13.65 -0.74
C ARG A 152 -1.56 -14.95 -0.19
N GLY A 153 -2.34 -15.69 0.58
CA GLY A 153 -2.02 -17.07 0.94
C GLY A 153 -2.50 -18.01 -0.17
N LEU A 154 -1.60 -18.68 -0.89
CA LEU A 154 -1.97 -19.78 -1.78
C LEU A 154 -2.44 -21.01 -0.96
N GLY A 155 -3.57 -20.89 -0.27
CA GLY A 155 -4.20 -21.97 0.51
C GLY A 155 -3.28 -22.72 1.49
N ARG A 156 -3.49 -24.05 1.62
CA ARG A 156 -2.80 -24.97 2.55
C ARG A 156 -1.32 -25.20 2.27
N ILE A 157 -0.70 -24.47 1.33
CA ILE A 157 0.72 -24.62 1.04
C ILE A 157 1.51 -23.85 2.11
N LYS A 158 2.14 -24.62 2.99
CA LYS A 158 2.78 -24.25 4.27
C LYS A 158 4.01 -23.32 4.18
N ARG A 159 4.12 -22.43 3.19
CA ARG A 159 5.26 -21.49 3.08
C ARG A 159 4.79 -20.08 2.82
N ALA A 160 5.40 -19.14 3.54
CA ALA A 160 5.13 -17.70 3.49
C ALA A 160 5.58 -17.10 2.15
N PHE A 161 4.89 -17.44 1.07
CA PHE A 161 5.09 -16.78 -0.21
C PHE A 161 4.31 -15.47 -0.22
N LEU A 162 5.01 -14.36 -0.50
CA LEU A 162 4.38 -13.12 -0.88
C LEU A 162 3.62 -13.35 -2.20
N GLY A 163 2.43 -12.76 -2.33
CA GLY A 163 1.73 -12.75 -3.61
C GLY A 163 2.57 -12.01 -4.67
N SER A 164 2.41 -12.32 -5.95
CA SER A 164 3.21 -11.73 -7.04
C SER A 164 3.20 -10.20 -7.07
N VAL A 165 2.09 -9.58 -6.68
CA VAL A 165 1.97 -8.11 -6.58
C VAL A 165 2.72 -7.59 -5.35
N SER A 166 2.50 -8.18 -4.17
CA SER A 166 3.16 -7.77 -2.93
C SER A 166 4.67 -7.97 -2.96
N ASP A 167 5.13 -9.07 -3.56
CA ASP A 167 6.55 -9.37 -3.79
C ASP A 167 7.19 -8.35 -4.74
N TYR A 168 6.52 -8.05 -5.86
CA TYR A 168 7.03 -7.04 -6.78
C TYR A 168 7.13 -5.66 -6.10
N LEU A 169 6.06 -5.24 -5.44
CA LEU A 169 5.99 -3.91 -4.82
C LEU A 169 6.99 -3.75 -3.68
N SER A 170 7.27 -4.80 -2.90
CA SER A 170 8.29 -4.72 -1.85
C SER A 170 9.70 -4.44 -2.36
N HIS A 171 9.97 -4.77 -3.63
CA HIS A 171 11.26 -4.52 -4.27
C HIS A 171 11.30 -3.22 -5.10
N HIS A 172 10.15 -2.73 -5.57
CA HIS A 172 10.09 -1.66 -6.59
C HIS A 172 9.31 -0.40 -6.19
N ALA A 173 8.53 -0.43 -5.11
CA ALA A 173 7.83 0.77 -4.65
C ALA A 173 8.82 1.83 -4.17
N CYS A 174 8.55 3.11 -4.48
CA CYS A 174 9.40 4.23 -4.06
C CYS A 174 9.28 4.58 -2.56
N CYS A 175 8.49 3.83 -1.80
CA CYS A 175 8.19 4.07 -0.39
C CYS A 175 8.23 2.77 0.42
N PRO A 176 8.34 2.85 1.77
CA PRO A 176 8.23 1.69 2.62
C PRO A 176 6.97 0.87 2.33
N VAL A 177 7.12 -0.46 2.29
CA VAL A 177 6.01 -1.39 2.03
C VAL A 177 5.75 -2.24 3.27
N LEU A 178 4.51 -2.21 3.74
CA LEU A 178 4.00 -3.10 4.77
C LEU A 178 3.12 -4.17 4.13
N VAL A 179 3.56 -5.43 4.23
CA VAL A 179 2.74 -6.57 3.85
C VAL A 179 2.12 -7.20 5.09
N VAL A 180 0.79 -7.09 5.20
CA VAL A 180 0.02 -7.65 6.31
C VAL A 180 -0.32 -9.11 6.01
N LYS A 181 0.06 -9.99 6.93
CA LYS A 181 -0.30 -11.40 6.87
C LYS A 181 -1.73 -11.61 7.38
N PRO A 182 -2.52 -12.52 6.79
CA PRO A 182 -3.82 -12.86 7.33
C PRO A 182 -3.64 -13.38 8.75
N THR A 183 -4.34 -12.76 9.70
CA THR A 183 -4.37 -13.26 11.06
C THR A 183 -5.25 -14.51 11.07
N LYS A 184 -4.78 -15.59 11.69
CA LYS A 184 -5.64 -16.77 11.94
C LYS A 184 -6.67 -16.40 13.00
N ALA A 185 -7.70 -15.66 12.63
CA ALA A 185 -8.85 -15.38 13.49
C ALA A 185 -10.04 -16.21 12.98
N GLN A 186 -10.21 -17.38 13.63
CA GLN A 186 -11.38 -18.25 13.64
C GLN A 186 -11.74 -19.00 12.35
N ALA A 187 -10.98 -20.07 12.09
CA ALA A 187 -11.62 -21.30 11.63
C ALA A 187 -12.64 -21.70 12.71
N LYS A 188 -13.93 -21.52 12.42
CA LYS A 188 -15.00 -22.17 13.15
C LYS A 188 -15.37 -23.47 12.44
#